data_AF-A0A8H3A9N5-F1
#
_entry.id   AF-A0A8H3A9N5-F1
#
_cell.length_a   1.000
_cell.length_b   1.000
_cell.length_c   1.000
_cell.angle_alpha   90.00
_cell.angle_beta   90.00
_cell.angle_gamma   90.00
#
_symmetry.space_group_name_H-M   'P 1'
#
loop_
_entity.id
_entity.type
_entity.pdbx_description
1 polymer ?
#
loop_
_entity_poly.entity_id
_entity_poly.type
_entity_poly.pdbx_seq_one_letter_code
_entity_poly.pdbx_strand_id
1 'polypeptide(L)'
;MEFVASKERQENHSHVLLIATGSVATIKVPLIVQKLLTYNRVKVEVIATDAALKFISPDEIETVGSRVWTDSGDWSASVRPTWKKVGDPILHIELRRWADVVLVAPCSANTLAKIASGLCDNLATSVLRALAPSTPTFIFPAMNTHMYEHPLTVRHLDTVKNIIGYTVVGPVGKALACGDIGMGAMTEWSDIVQLVVSRCSLSPKGVASEDLVMPIPAVVVEPSAEQNQSQINLSAGIPPLEEIARDYPAMFTWDQVKDQVDSGDLAALKRHPALQKRYDTWIQQVKIVHGSVVNYLVNIRLGWGPTVSRPASPGSHTEPTYADDGSTLDPPESAPVRPLTPSANNGKKWFTADIAEPLVKILPNDWPYSVPSEIRHYVVWSRLPITHPGIVPAEIWDRVVQDGLWGFSGSKYKPKGSGDKLIDQLVRQAGAEVRTYVEDKWPVEEYEVAWFVNPPRLQSIPGLAHLHVFARKKSD
;
A
#
# COMPACT_ATOMS: atom_id res chain seq x y z
N MET A 1 27.13 -9.05 27.19
CA MET A 1 26.28 -8.31 28.14
C MET A 1 24.90 -8.91 28.13
N GLU A 2 24.24 -8.86 29.28
CA GLU A 2 22.83 -9.23 29.45
C GLU A 2 21.95 -8.11 28.87
N PHE A 3 21.06 -8.42 27.92
CA PHE A 3 20.19 -7.41 27.29
C PHE A 3 19.02 -7.07 28.21
N VAL A 4 18.98 -5.82 28.67
CA VAL A 4 17.92 -5.30 29.54
C VAL A 4 17.37 -4.04 28.91
N ALA A 5 16.07 -4.03 28.60
CA ALA A 5 15.42 -2.97 27.83
C ALA A 5 15.62 -1.59 28.47
N SER A 6 15.53 -1.48 29.79
CA SER A 6 15.71 -0.21 30.51
C SER A 6 17.11 0.37 30.41
N LYS A 7 18.14 -0.46 30.14
CA LYS A 7 19.52 -0.03 29.94
C LYS A 7 19.86 0.25 28.48
N GLU A 8 19.20 -0.47 27.57
CA GLU A 8 19.47 -0.44 26.13
C GLU A 8 18.59 0.59 25.39
N ARG A 9 17.47 1.02 26.00
CA ARG A 9 16.64 2.09 25.44
C ARG A 9 17.35 3.45 25.59
N GLN A 10 17.30 4.24 24.53
CA GLN A 10 17.78 5.61 24.53
C GLN A 10 16.60 6.57 24.47
N GLU A 11 16.59 7.56 25.36
CA GLU A 11 15.56 8.59 25.33
C GLU A 11 15.57 9.33 23.98
N ASN A 12 14.39 9.75 23.52
CA ASN A 12 14.19 10.38 22.22
C ASN A 12 14.58 9.53 20.99
N HIS A 13 14.83 8.23 21.14
CA HIS A 13 15.04 7.31 20.01
C HIS A 13 13.81 6.44 19.78
N SER A 14 13.54 6.15 18.51
CA SER A 14 12.61 5.11 18.09
C SER A 14 13.32 3.77 18.01
N HIS A 15 12.79 2.76 18.72
CA HIS A 15 13.36 1.43 18.79
C HIS A 15 12.57 0.48 17.88
N VAL A 16 13.18 0.12 16.75
CA VAL A 16 12.57 -0.71 15.71
C VAL A 16 13.05 -2.14 15.88
N LEU A 17 12.13 -3.06 16.16
CA LEU A 17 12.43 -4.48 16.20
C LEU A 17 12.03 -5.14 14.88
N LEU A 18 13.02 -5.60 14.11
CA LEU A 18 12.83 -6.24 12.81
C LEU A 18 12.96 -7.76 12.94
N ILE A 19 11.90 -8.48 12.62
CA ILE A 19 11.83 -9.94 12.65
C ILE A 19 11.94 -10.47 11.22
N ALA A 20 13.02 -11.19 10.95
CA ALA A 20 13.29 -11.87 9.69
C ALA A 20 12.90 -13.36 9.78
N THR A 21 12.12 -13.82 8.82
CA THR A 21 11.62 -15.21 8.78
C THR A 21 12.08 -15.96 7.52
N GLY A 22 11.82 -17.27 7.42
CA GLY A 22 12.26 -18.09 6.28
C GLY A 22 11.53 -17.78 4.97
N SER A 23 12.04 -16.82 4.19
CA SER A 23 11.60 -16.47 2.83
C SER A 23 12.79 -15.99 2.01
N VAL A 24 12.76 -16.16 0.69
CA VAL A 24 13.83 -15.66 -0.20
C VAL A 24 14.02 -14.15 -0.07
N ALA A 25 12.95 -13.40 0.26
CA ALA A 25 13.01 -11.96 0.48
C ALA A 25 13.91 -11.54 1.66
N THR A 26 14.34 -12.48 2.51
CA THR A 26 15.22 -12.22 3.66
C THR A 26 16.56 -11.62 3.24
N ILE A 27 17.03 -11.88 2.03
CA ILE A 27 18.22 -11.22 1.45
C ILE A 27 18.15 -9.68 1.43
N LYS A 28 16.95 -9.10 1.61
CA LYS A 28 16.72 -7.65 1.64
C LYS A 28 16.78 -7.05 3.05
N VAL A 29 16.83 -7.88 4.10
CA VAL A 29 16.89 -7.42 5.49
C VAL A 29 18.09 -6.50 5.76
N PRO A 30 19.33 -6.80 5.30
CA PRO A 30 20.45 -5.89 5.48
C PRO A 30 20.21 -4.49 4.89
N LEU A 31 19.51 -4.39 3.76
CA LEU A 31 19.17 -3.12 3.13
C LEU A 31 18.20 -2.28 3.97
N ILE A 32 17.21 -2.93 4.60
CA ILE A 32 16.27 -2.28 5.52
C ILE A 32 17.02 -1.69 6.71
N VAL A 33 17.85 -2.51 7.36
CA VAL A 33 18.64 -2.11 8.53
C VAL A 33 19.58 -0.97 8.18
N GLN A 34 20.40 -1.14 7.15
CA GLN A 34 21.38 -0.14 6.71
C GLN A 34 20.69 1.20 6.45
N LYS A 35 19.56 1.19 5.73
CA LYS A 35 18.85 2.43 5.40
C LYS A 35 18.21 3.07 6.62
N LEU A 36 17.58 2.31 7.51
CA LEU A 36 17.02 2.87 8.75
C LEU A 36 18.11 3.56 9.57
N LEU A 37 19.28 2.95 9.72
CA LEU A 37 20.39 3.54 10.48
C LEU A 37 20.96 4.83 9.88
N THR A 38 20.60 5.20 8.65
CA THR A 38 20.91 6.52 8.08
C THR A 38 20.03 7.66 8.62
N TYR A 39 18.98 7.36 9.40
CA TYR A 39 18.14 8.36 10.04
C TYR A 39 18.59 8.63 11.49
N ASN A 40 18.36 9.84 11.97
CA ASN A 40 18.60 10.23 13.35
C ASN A 40 17.62 9.50 14.26
N ARG A 41 18.02 9.34 15.53
CA ARG A 41 17.12 8.92 16.60
C ARG A 41 16.40 7.60 16.32
N VAL A 42 17.07 6.66 15.65
CA VAL A 42 16.54 5.31 15.43
C VAL A 42 17.57 4.27 15.85
N LYS A 43 17.08 3.22 16.49
CA LYS A 43 17.82 2.01 16.83
C LYS A 43 17.10 0.83 16.22
N VAL A 44 17.85 -0.12 15.69
CA VAL A 44 17.30 -1.32 15.07
C VAL A 44 17.90 -2.53 15.76
N GLU A 45 17.04 -3.46 16.15
CA GLU A 45 17.42 -4.80 16.63
C GLU A 45 16.76 -5.82 15.70
N VAL A 46 17.48 -6.88 15.36
CA VAL A 46 16.96 -7.89 14.41
C VAL A 46 16.78 -9.22 15.12
N ILE A 47 15.60 -9.85 14.97
CA ILE A 47 15.42 -11.27 15.31
C ILE A 47 15.43 -12.06 14.01
N ALA A 48 16.32 -13.03 13.89
CA ALA A 48 16.36 -13.95 12.75
C ALA A 48 15.97 -15.36 13.22
N THR A 49 14.89 -15.90 12.66
CA THR A 49 14.55 -17.32 12.86
C THR A 49 15.61 -18.22 12.23
N ASP A 50 15.74 -19.46 12.69
CA ASP A 50 16.69 -20.43 12.08
C ASP A 50 16.50 -20.60 10.56
N ALA A 51 15.27 -20.49 10.07
CA ALA A 51 14.97 -20.54 8.64
C ALA A 51 15.43 -19.28 7.88
N ALA A 52 15.47 -18.12 8.55
CA ALA A 52 15.97 -16.88 7.97
C ALA A 52 17.50 -16.89 7.82
N LEU A 53 18.21 -17.51 8.77
CA LEU A 53 19.68 -17.65 8.75
C LEU A 53 20.21 -18.47 7.56
N LYS A 54 19.34 -19.16 6.82
CA LYS A 54 19.69 -19.81 5.55
C LYS A 54 19.87 -18.82 4.39
N PHE A 55 19.39 -17.59 4.54
CA PHE A 55 19.39 -16.55 3.50
C PHE A 55 20.27 -15.34 3.82
N ILE A 56 20.65 -15.15 5.09
CA ILE A 56 21.47 -14.02 5.56
C ILE A 56 22.49 -14.51 6.58
N SER A 57 23.65 -13.86 6.61
CA SER A 57 24.60 -14.00 7.71
C SER A 57 24.36 -12.90 8.76
N PRO A 58 24.31 -13.22 10.08
CA PRO A 58 24.27 -12.21 11.13
C PRO A 58 25.35 -11.13 11.00
N ASP A 59 26.56 -11.50 10.57
CA ASP A 59 27.71 -10.60 10.42
C ASP A 59 27.42 -9.41 9.49
N GLU A 60 26.60 -9.60 8.44
CA GLU A 60 26.22 -8.53 7.50
C GLU A 60 25.42 -7.42 8.17
N ILE A 61 24.62 -7.78 9.18
CA ILE A 61 23.76 -6.86 9.94
C ILE A 61 24.54 -6.26 11.11
N GLU A 62 25.37 -7.06 11.77
CA GLU A 62 26.22 -6.58 12.87
C GLU A 62 27.24 -5.55 12.39
N THR A 63 27.81 -5.73 11.18
CA THR A 63 28.76 -4.78 10.57
C THR A 63 28.14 -3.40 10.33
N VAL A 64 26.84 -3.31 10.05
CA VAL A 64 26.13 -2.01 9.89
C VAL A 64 25.69 -1.41 11.22
N GLY A 65 25.88 -2.12 12.35
CA GLY A 65 25.68 -1.59 13.70
C GLY A 65 24.34 -1.97 14.35
N SER A 66 23.73 -3.10 13.98
CA SER A 66 22.54 -3.66 14.66
C SER A 66 22.80 -5.11 15.10
N ARG A 67 22.33 -5.50 16.29
CA ARG A 67 22.51 -6.88 16.75
C ARG A 67 21.48 -7.81 16.11
N VAL A 68 21.87 -9.07 15.96
CA VAL A 68 20.99 -10.15 15.49
C VAL A 68 20.77 -11.17 16.61
N TRP A 69 19.51 -11.38 16.96
CA TRP A 69 19.06 -12.34 17.96
C TRP A 69 18.52 -13.59 17.28
N THR A 70 18.93 -14.76 17.75
CA THR A 70 18.52 -16.07 17.21
C THR A 70 17.87 -16.92 18.30
N ASP A 71 17.18 -17.99 17.90
CA ASP A 71 16.54 -18.94 18.83
C ASP A 71 17.55 -19.63 19.74
N SER A 72 18.76 -19.85 19.23
CA SER A 72 19.85 -20.54 19.94
C SER A 72 20.63 -19.67 20.93
N GLY A 73 20.51 -18.35 20.91
CA GLY A 73 21.11 -17.46 21.92
C GLY A 73 22.62 -17.60 22.20
N ASP A 74 23.40 -18.34 21.39
CA ASP A 74 24.70 -18.90 21.85
C ASP A 74 25.97 -18.56 21.06
N TRP A 75 25.95 -17.86 19.91
CA TRP A 75 27.17 -17.81 19.07
C TRP A 75 27.65 -16.45 18.53
N SER A 76 27.13 -15.33 19.03
CA SER A 76 27.89 -14.07 18.99
C SER A 76 28.66 -13.93 20.30
N ALA A 77 29.98 -13.73 20.24
CA ALA A 77 30.92 -13.67 21.38
C ALA A 77 30.55 -12.61 22.45
N SER A 78 29.48 -11.85 22.23
CA SER A 78 29.08 -10.67 22.99
C SER A 78 27.84 -10.89 23.89
N VAL A 79 27.09 -11.99 23.76
CA VAL A 79 25.85 -12.22 24.52
C VAL A 79 25.88 -13.59 25.20
N ARG A 80 25.78 -13.61 26.54
CA ARG A 80 25.71 -14.84 27.34
C ARG A 80 24.24 -15.30 27.44
N PRO A 81 23.96 -16.59 27.74
CA PRO A 81 22.62 -17.05 28.06
C PRO A 81 21.98 -16.13 29.11
N THR A 82 20.88 -15.49 28.76
CA THR A 82 20.24 -14.42 29.53
C THR A 82 19.44 -14.93 30.72
N TRP A 83 19.07 -16.21 30.75
CA TRP A 83 18.33 -16.81 31.86
C TRP A 83 19.03 -18.06 32.39
N LYS A 84 19.53 -18.00 33.63
CA LYS A 84 20.14 -19.13 34.34
C LYS A 84 19.46 -19.42 35.68
N LYS A 85 18.81 -18.41 36.26
CA LYS A 85 18.06 -18.50 37.51
C LYS A 85 16.81 -17.64 37.47
N VAL A 86 15.86 -17.96 38.35
CA VAL A 86 14.66 -17.13 38.58
C VAL A 86 15.10 -15.72 38.99
N GLY A 87 14.61 -14.71 38.28
CA GLY A 87 14.98 -13.30 38.45
C GLY A 87 15.87 -12.74 37.35
N ASP A 88 16.48 -13.59 36.52
CA ASP A 88 17.24 -13.13 35.35
C ASP A 88 16.29 -12.60 34.24
N PRO A 89 16.69 -11.57 33.47
CA PRO A 89 15.92 -11.02 32.37
C PRO A 89 15.69 -12.04 31.26
N ILE A 90 14.42 -12.15 30.84
CA ILE A 90 14.02 -13.07 29.79
C ILE A 90 14.06 -12.33 28.45
N LEU A 91 14.91 -12.77 27.52
CA LEU A 91 15.20 -12.04 26.28
C LEU A 91 13.96 -11.60 25.50
N HIS A 92 12.98 -12.47 25.26
CA HIS A 92 11.78 -12.08 24.52
C HIS A 92 10.90 -11.06 25.26
N ILE A 93 10.96 -11.04 26.60
CA ILE A 93 10.29 -10.04 27.45
C ILE A 93 11.05 -8.71 27.41
N GLU A 94 12.37 -8.74 27.32
CA GLU A 94 13.16 -7.52 27.19
C GLU A 94 13.04 -6.92 25.79
N LEU A 95 13.07 -7.74 24.73
CA LEU A 95 12.88 -7.25 23.35
C LEU A 95 11.48 -6.64 23.14
N ARG A 96 10.42 -7.24 23.70
CA ARG A 96 9.07 -6.63 23.63
C ARG A 96 8.97 -5.30 24.38
N ARG A 97 9.71 -5.14 25.50
CA ARG A 97 9.77 -3.88 26.28
C ARG A 97 10.62 -2.83 25.57
N TRP A 98 11.63 -3.28 24.84
CA TRP A 98 12.54 -2.43 24.11
C TRP A 98 11.89 -1.85 22.85
N ALA A 99 11.03 -2.60 22.15
CA ALA A 99 10.46 -2.20 20.87
C ALA A 99 9.35 -1.13 20.99
N ASP A 100 9.49 -0.04 20.24
CA ASP A 100 8.43 0.95 19.99
C ASP A 100 7.59 0.58 18.76
N VAL A 101 8.20 -0.14 17.81
CA VAL A 101 7.53 -0.66 16.61
C VAL A 101 8.14 -2.02 16.24
N VAL A 102 7.29 -2.96 15.82
CA VAL A 102 7.71 -4.30 15.39
C VAL A 102 7.39 -4.50 13.92
N LEU A 103 8.36 -5.00 13.16
CA LEU A 103 8.22 -5.36 11.75
C LEU A 103 8.48 -6.86 11.59
N VAL A 104 7.61 -7.59 10.90
CA VAL A 104 7.89 -8.96 10.45
C VAL A 104 8.09 -8.93 8.94
N ALA A 105 9.34 -8.73 8.53
CA ALA A 105 9.73 -8.47 7.15
C ALA A 105 11.02 -9.22 6.78
N PRO A 106 10.92 -10.29 5.96
CA PRO A 106 9.69 -10.90 5.46
C PRO A 106 8.93 -11.71 6.53
N CYS A 107 7.62 -11.87 6.33
CA CYS A 107 6.78 -12.85 7.02
C CYS A 107 6.46 -14.05 6.11
N SER A 108 7.06 -15.19 6.41
CA SER A 108 6.79 -16.46 5.70
C SER A 108 5.43 -17.03 6.07
N ALA A 109 4.86 -17.86 5.19
CA ALA A 109 3.58 -18.53 5.46
C ALA A 109 3.60 -19.35 6.76
N ASN A 110 4.76 -19.97 7.08
CA ASN A 110 4.95 -20.74 8.30
C ASN A 110 4.85 -19.85 9.55
N THR A 111 5.57 -18.72 9.56
CA THR A 111 5.51 -17.81 10.72
C THR A 111 4.13 -17.17 10.83
N LEU A 112 3.51 -16.81 9.70
CA LEU A 112 2.14 -16.32 9.65
C LEU A 112 1.15 -17.32 10.28
N ALA A 113 1.26 -18.61 9.95
CA ALA A 113 0.45 -19.67 10.53
C ALA A 113 0.67 -19.82 12.04
N LYS A 114 1.93 -19.75 12.50
CA LYS A 114 2.28 -19.78 13.92
C LYS A 114 1.65 -18.62 14.69
N ILE A 115 1.76 -17.39 14.15
CA ILE A 115 1.16 -16.19 14.75
C ILE A 115 -0.37 -16.37 14.85
N ALA A 116 -1.02 -16.74 13.74
CA ALA A 116 -2.47 -16.93 13.70
C ALA A 116 -2.97 -18.03 14.65
N SER A 117 -2.16 -19.07 14.86
CA SER A 117 -2.48 -20.20 15.76
C SER A 117 -2.06 -19.95 17.21
N GLY A 118 -1.40 -18.84 17.52
CA GLY A 118 -0.91 -18.52 18.85
C GLY A 118 0.28 -19.37 19.32
N LEU A 119 1.01 -20.00 18.39
CA LEU A 119 2.24 -20.73 18.73
C LEU A 119 3.36 -19.74 19.09
N CYS A 120 4.13 -20.08 20.13
CA CYS A 120 5.25 -19.30 20.65
C CYS A 120 6.44 -20.23 20.95
N ASP A 121 6.88 -20.96 19.94
CA ASP A 121 7.87 -22.03 20.04
C ASP A 121 9.31 -21.59 19.71
N ASN A 122 9.49 -20.30 19.40
CA ASN A 122 10.79 -19.72 19.09
C ASN A 122 10.86 -18.24 19.53
N LEU A 123 12.03 -17.60 19.46
CA LEU A 123 12.24 -16.23 19.96
C LEU A 123 11.29 -15.23 19.30
N ALA A 124 11.20 -15.26 17.97
CA ALA A 124 10.33 -14.37 17.19
C ALA A 124 8.85 -14.48 17.60
N THR A 125 8.33 -15.71 17.65
CA THR A 125 6.92 -15.96 18.00
C THR A 125 6.63 -15.73 19.47
N SER A 126 7.60 -15.97 20.36
CA SER A 126 7.51 -15.66 21.79
C SER A 126 7.43 -14.16 22.04
N VAL A 127 8.25 -13.35 21.33
CA VAL A 127 8.13 -11.88 21.39
C VAL A 127 6.74 -11.46 20.92
N LEU A 128 6.32 -11.90 19.72
CA LEU A 128 5.05 -11.51 19.12
C LEU A 128 3.85 -11.90 20.01
N ARG A 129 3.88 -13.06 20.65
CA ARG A 129 2.82 -13.51 21.57
C ARG A 129 2.74 -12.69 22.85
N ALA A 130 3.85 -12.06 23.24
CA ALA A 130 4.01 -11.34 24.48
C ALA A 130 3.81 -9.81 24.33
N LEU A 131 3.69 -9.29 23.10
CA LEU A 131 3.51 -7.87 22.83
C LEU A 131 2.23 -7.31 23.45
N ALA A 132 2.29 -6.04 23.86
CA ALA A 132 1.09 -5.30 24.23
C ALA A 132 0.28 -4.97 22.97
N PRO A 133 -1.06 -4.97 23.01
CA PRO A 133 -1.90 -4.57 21.88
C PRO A 133 -1.61 -3.14 21.38
N SER A 134 -1.05 -2.28 22.22
CA SER A 134 -0.66 -0.91 21.89
C SER A 134 0.61 -0.80 21.07
N THR A 135 1.45 -1.85 21.00
CA THR A 135 2.71 -1.81 20.26
C THR A 135 2.44 -2.00 18.76
N PRO A 136 2.66 -0.98 17.90
CA PRO A 136 2.40 -1.08 16.47
C PRO A 136 3.22 -2.21 15.85
N THR A 137 2.53 -3.13 15.19
CA THR A 137 3.13 -4.33 14.59
C THR A 137 2.72 -4.47 13.14
N PHE A 138 3.71 -4.56 12.25
CA PHE A 138 3.52 -4.64 10.80
C PHE A 138 3.99 -5.99 10.27
N ILE A 139 3.15 -6.63 9.47
CA ILE A 139 3.42 -7.92 8.83
C ILE A 139 3.60 -7.70 7.33
N PHE A 140 4.70 -8.17 6.77
CA PHE A 140 5.00 -8.07 5.33
C PHE A 140 5.09 -9.48 4.73
N PRO A 141 3.95 -10.07 4.29
CA PRO A 141 3.93 -11.42 3.75
C PRO A 141 4.87 -11.55 2.55
N ALA A 142 5.65 -12.63 2.51
CA ALA A 142 6.53 -12.94 1.40
C ALA A 142 6.63 -14.45 1.18
N MET A 143 5.95 -14.94 0.14
CA MET A 143 5.83 -16.37 -0.17
C MET A 143 5.52 -16.57 -1.65
N ASN A 144 5.62 -17.80 -2.15
CA ASN A 144 5.19 -18.12 -3.51
C ASN A 144 3.69 -17.82 -3.70
N THR A 145 3.27 -17.49 -4.93
CA THR A 145 1.87 -17.16 -5.27
C THR A 145 0.88 -18.19 -4.78
N HIS A 146 1.12 -19.48 -5.02
CA HIS A 146 0.21 -20.54 -4.59
C HIS A 146 0.16 -20.70 -3.06
N MET A 147 1.26 -20.39 -2.36
CA MET A 147 1.23 -20.32 -0.90
C MET A 147 0.39 -19.13 -0.42
N TYR A 148 0.46 -18.00 -1.13
CA TYR A 148 -0.31 -16.81 -0.78
C TYR A 148 -1.80 -16.98 -1.04
N GLU A 149 -2.17 -17.58 -2.17
CA GLU A 149 -3.54 -17.89 -2.58
C GLU A 149 -4.15 -19.05 -1.79
N HIS A 150 -3.33 -19.80 -1.04
CA HIS A 150 -3.82 -20.91 -0.24
C HIS A 150 -4.91 -20.46 0.76
N PRO A 151 -6.04 -21.18 0.90
CA PRO A 151 -7.15 -20.76 1.76
C PRO A 151 -6.77 -20.53 3.23
N LEU A 152 -5.80 -21.30 3.73
CA LEU A 152 -5.28 -21.10 5.09
C LEU A 152 -4.53 -19.77 5.23
N THR A 153 -3.82 -19.31 4.19
CA THR A 153 -3.16 -18.00 4.23
C THR A 153 -4.19 -16.89 4.35
N VAL A 154 -5.30 -16.96 3.61
CA VAL A 154 -6.41 -16.00 3.74
C VAL A 154 -6.95 -15.99 5.17
N ARG A 155 -7.20 -17.16 5.77
CA ARG A 155 -7.67 -17.26 7.17
C ARG A 155 -6.64 -16.74 8.18
N HIS A 156 -5.37 -17.06 8.01
CA HIS A 156 -4.32 -16.58 8.91
C HIS A 156 -4.16 -15.07 8.82
N LEU A 157 -4.22 -14.49 7.62
CA LEU A 157 -4.22 -13.05 7.41
C LEU A 157 -5.43 -12.39 8.08
N ASP A 158 -6.62 -12.99 7.98
CA ASP A 158 -7.83 -12.50 8.65
C ASP A 158 -7.66 -12.49 10.17
N THR A 159 -7.19 -13.58 10.77
CA THR A 159 -6.89 -13.65 12.21
C THR A 159 -5.88 -12.59 12.63
N VAL A 160 -4.77 -12.46 11.89
CA VAL A 160 -3.71 -11.50 12.20
C VAL A 160 -4.20 -10.05 12.11
N LYS A 161 -5.04 -9.73 11.11
CA LYS A 161 -5.61 -8.38 10.93
C LYS A 161 -6.71 -8.07 11.94
N ASN A 162 -7.71 -8.95 12.03
CA ASN A 162 -9.00 -8.63 12.62
C ASN A 162 -9.14 -9.13 14.07
N ILE A 163 -8.42 -10.17 14.45
CA ILE A 163 -8.44 -10.70 15.82
C ILE A 163 -7.26 -10.16 16.61
N ILE A 164 -6.04 -10.24 16.05
CA ILE A 164 -4.82 -9.79 16.74
C ILE A 164 -4.64 -8.26 16.61
N GLY A 165 -5.05 -7.67 15.48
CA GLY A 165 -4.95 -6.22 15.25
C GLY A 165 -3.64 -5.77 14.61
N TYR A 166 -2.87 -6.68 14.01
CA TYR A 166 -1.63 -6.32 13.32
C TYR A 166 -1.92 -5.74 11.93
N THR A 167 -1.07 -4.81 11.50
CA THR A 167 -1.19 -4.20 10.17
C THR A 167 -0.46 -5.05 9.14
N VAL A 168 -1.18 -5.65 8.20
CA VAL A 168 -0.54 -6.38 7.10
C VAL A 168 -0.37 -5.46 5.89
N VAL A 169 0.85 -5.41 5.35
CA VAL A 169 1.22 -4.59 4.20
C VAL A 169 1.77 -5.47 3.07
N GLY A 170 1.15 -5.40 1.90
CA GLY A 170 1.46 -6.29 0.78
C GLY A 170 0.76 -7.66 0.90
N PRO A 171 1.22 -8.68 0.16
CA PRO A 171 2.35 -8.71 -0.77
C PRO A 171 2.08 -7.92 -2.06
N VAL A 172 3.11 -7.78 -2.91
CA VAL A 172 3.02 -7.18 -4.25
C VAL A 172 3.09 -8.25 -5.34
N GLY A 173 2.50 -7.97 -6.51
CA GLY A 173 2.65 -8.79 -7.70
C GLY A 173 3.97 -8.49 -8.40
N LYS A 174 4.87 -9.48 -8.50
CA LYS A 174 6.13 -9.42 -9.27
C LYS A 174 6.45 -10.81 -9.84
N ALA A 175 7.35 -10.89 -10.82
CA ALA A 175 7.98 -12.15 -11.18
C ALA A 175 8.74 -12.69 -9.96
N LEU A 176 8.35 -13.88 -9.49
CA LEU A 176 8.91 -14.51 -8.31
C LEU A 176 10.21 -15.26 -8.65
N ALA A 177 11.03 -15.52 -7.64
CA ALA A 177 12.29 -16.25 -7.79
C ALA A 177 12.12 -17.68 -8.34
N CYS A 178 10.90 -18.23 -8.30
CA CYS A 178 10.54 -19.53 -8.88
C CYS A 178 10.15 -19.47 -10.38
N GLY A 179 10.04 -18.28 -10.98
CA GLY A 179 9.66 -18.07 -12.38
C GLY A 179 8.20 -17.68 -12.62
N ASP A 180 7.33 -17.76 -11.61
CA ASP A 180 5.90 -17.42 -11.73
C ASP A 180 5.66 -15.91 -11.62
N ILE A 181 4.73 -15.37 -12.43
CA ILE A 181 4.21 -14.00 -12.26
C ILE A 181 2.97 -14.09 -11.37
N GLY A 182 3.04 -13.59 -10.14
CA GLY A 182 1.87 -13.61 -9.25
C GLY A 182 2.04 -12.84 -7.95
N MET A 183 0.98 -12.83 -7.14
CA MET A 183 0.91 -12.13 -5.85
C MET A 183 1.65 -12.92 -4.78
N GLY A 184 2.69 -12.33 -4.18
CA GLY A 184 3.45 -13.05 -3.15
C GLY A 184 4.81 -12.47 -2.80
N ALA A 185 5.32 -11.56 -3.64
CA ALA A 185 6.56 -10.86 -3.36
C ALA A 185 6.38 -9.91 -2.16
N MET A 186 7.41 -9.82 -1.32
CA MET A 186 7.42 -8.86 -0.22
C MET A 186 7.26 -7.43 -0.78
N THR A 187 6.54 -6.58 -0.04
CA THR A 187 6.61 -5.12 -0.20
C THR A 187 8.06 -4.68 -0.34
N GLU A 188 8.34 -3.74 -1.25
CA GLU A 188 9.72 -3.33 -1.53
C GLU A 188 10.37 -2.81 -0.25
N TRP A 189 11.61 -3.21 0.01
CA TRP A 189 12.31 -2.89 1.26
C TRP A 189 12.39 -1.37 1.52
N SER A 190 12.46 -0.56 0.46
CA SER A 190 12.44 0.90 0.55
C SER A 190 11.11 1.42 1.10
N ASP A 191 9.99 0.80 0.72
CA ASP A 191 8.65 1.19 1.18
C ASP A 191 8.45 0.81 2.66
N ILE A 192 9.03 -0.32 3.09
CA ILE A 192 9.07 -0.73 4.51
C ILE A 192 9.80 0.33 5.35
N VAL A 193 10.97 0.80 4.87
CA VAL A 193 11.72 1.86 5.55
C VAL A 193 10.92 3.15 5.63
N GLN A 194 10.27 3.57 4.53
CA GLN A 194 9.47 4.81 4.53
C GLN A 194 8.26 4.75 5.46
N LEU A 195 7.64 3.58 5.59
CA LEU A 195 6.57 3.36 6.56
C LEU A 195 7.08 3.63 7.99
N VAL A 196 8.26 3.12 8.35
CA VAL A 196 8.87 3.34 9.67
C VAL A 196 9.24 4.81 9.85
N VAL A 197 9.90 5.42 8.87
CA VAL A 197 10.29 6.84 8.90
C VAL A 197 9.09 7.74 9.13
N SER A 198 7.98 7.50 8.42
CA SER A 198 6.75 8.27 8.57
C SER A 198 6.11 8.06 9.95
N ARG A 199 6.06 6.80 10.41
CA ARG A 199 5.40 6.42 11.67
C ARG A 199 6.13 6.93 12.91
N CYS A 200 7.45 6.95 12.84
CA CYS A 200 8.36 7.36 13.91
C CYS A 200 8.86 8.81 13.74
N SER A 201 8.40 9.52 12.71
CA SER A 201 8.80 10.89 12.39
C SER A 201 10.33 11.09 12.34
N LEU A 202 11.03 10.17 11.67
CA LEU A 202 12.49 10.15 11.62
C LEU A 202 13.04 11.19 10.64
N SER A 203 14.07 11.93 11.04
CA SER A 203 14.81 12.85 10.17
C SER A 203 16.12 12.22 9.67
N PRO A 204 16.59 12.44 8.43
CA PRO A 204 17.89 11.96 7.98
C PRO A 204 19.05 12.45 8.85
N LYS A 205 20.07 11.60 9.12
CA LYS A 205 21.36 12.06 9.67
C LYS A 205 21.98 13.03 8.67
N GLY A 206 22.42 14.19 9.14
CA GLY A 206 22.71 15.37 8.33
C GLY A 206 23.35 15.07 6.97
N VAL A 207 22.68 15.52 5.91
CA VAL A 207 23.40 16.22 4.84
C VAL A 207 23.73 17.58 5.44
N ALA A 208 24.98 18.04 5.35
CA ALA A 208 25.35 19.38 5.77
C ALA A 208 24.32 20.38 5.22
N SER A 209 23.85 21.28 6.07
CA SER A 209 22.87 22.32 5.76
C SER A 209 23.43 23.43 4.84
N GLU A 210 24.30 23.09 3.89
CA GLU A 210 24.84 23.99 2.87
C GLU A 210 24.70 23.47 1.42
N ASP A 211 24.29 22.23 1.16
CA ASP A 211 24.17 21.70 -0.22
C ASP A 211 22.71 21.53 -0.72
N LEU A 212 21.80 22.41 -0.27
CA LEU A 212 20.42 22.47 -0.78
C LEU A 212 20.14 23.76 -1.56
N VAL A 213 21.13 24.30 -2.27
CA VAL A 213 20.95 25.01 -3.54
C VAL A 213 22.21 24.78 -4.38
N MET A 214 22.16 23.83 -5.33
CA MET A 214 23.06 23.88 -6.49
C MET A 214 22.20 24.11 -7.73
N PRO A 215 22.38 25.24 -8.44
CA PRO A 215 21.83 25.41 -9.77
C PRO A 215 22.47 24.35 -10.66
N ILE A 216 21.66 23.63 -11.44
CA ILE A 216 22.17 22.83 -12.55
C ILE A 216 22.92 23.80 -13.47
N PRO A 217 24.22 23.60 -13.77
CA PRO A 217 24.91 24.47 -14.71
C PRO A 217 24.23 24.33 -16.07
N ALA A 218 23.76 25.46 -16.59
CA ALA A 218 23.29 25.57 -17.96
C ALA A 218 24.44 25.16 -18.89
N VAL A 219 24.37 23.96 -19.46
CA VAL A 219 25.22 23.57 -20.56
C VAL A 219 24.73 24.38 -21.77
N VAL A 220 25.41 25.50 -22.01
CA VAL A 220 25.29 26.25 -23.26
C VAL A 220 25.94 25.40 -24.35
N VAL A 221 25.11 24.77 -25.18
CA VAL A 221 25.52 24.24 -26.48
C VAL A 221 24.93 25.19 -27.52
N GLU A 222 25.80 25.94 -28.21
CA GLU A 222 25.42 26.69 -29.40
C GLU A 222 25.19 25.76 -30.60
N PRO A 223 24.36 26.17 -31.57
CA PRO A 223 23.50 25.27 -32.32
C PRO A 223 24.18 24.70 -33.57
N SER A 224 23.95 23.43 -33.84
CA SER A 224 24.10 22.86 -35.18
C SER A 224 22.80 22.18 -35.60
N ALA A 225 22.21 22.78 -36.64
CA ALA A 225 21.26 22.30 -37.64
C ALA A 225 20.23 21.21 -37.24
N GLU A 226 18.97 21.64 -37.24
CA GLU A 226 17.78 20.94 -37.74
C GLU A 226 17.61 19.45 -37.40
N GLN A 227 16.69 19.17 -36.46
CA GLN A 227 15.52 18.33 -36.77
C GLN A 227 14.43 18.44 -35.68
N ASN A 228 13.25 18.83 -36.14
CA ASN A 228 12.01 18.98 -35.39
C ASN A 228 11.55 17.66 -34.74
N GLN A 229 11.43 17.64 -33.41
CA GLN A 229 10.43 16.86 -32.69
C GLN A 229 10.25 17.45 -31.28
N SER A 230 9.02 17.90 -31.01
CA SER A 230 8.57 18.60 -29.81
C SER A 230 8.93 17.86 -28.52
N GLN A 231 9.80 18.48 -27.71
CA GLN A 231 10.12 18.03 -26.36
C GLN A 231 8.90 18.16 -25.44
N ILE A 232 8.32 17.02 -25.06
CA ILE A 232 7.37 16.94 -23.94
C ILE A 232 8.17 17.20 -22.66
N ASN A 233 7.84 18.28 -21.95
CA ASN A 233 8.50 18.66 -20.71
C ASN A 233 8.11 17.67 -19.59
N LEU A 234 9.00 16.70 -19.30
CA LEU A 234 8.78 15.58 -18.37
C LEU A 234 8.76 15.97 -16.88
N SER A 235 8.80 17.27 -16.56
CA SER A 235 8.73 17.82 -15.19
C SER A 235 7.34 18.32 -14.77
N ALA A 236 6.37 18.34 -15.67
CA ALA A 236 5.04 18.88 -15.42
C ALA A 236 4.12 17.87 -14.71
N GLY A 237 3.29 18.35 -13.77
CA GLY A 237 2.36 17.58 -12.93
C GLY A 237 1.26 16.81 -13.69
N ILE A 238 0.09 16.60 -13.08
CA ILE A 238 -1.02 15.89 -13.75
C ILE A 238 -1.35 16.63 -15.07
N PRO A 239 -1.34 15.96 -16.24
CA PRO A 239 -1.60 16.61 -17.51
C PRO A 239 -3.07 17.04 -17.61
N PRO A 240 -3.36 18.28 -18.07
CA PRO A 240 -4.73 18.72 -18.28
C PRO A 240 -5.37 17.96 -19.45
N LEU A 241 -6.70 17.83 -19.45
CA LEU A 241 -7.44 17.04 -20.45
C LEU A 241 -7.20 17.52 -21.90
N GLU A 242 -7.05 18.83 -22.09
CA GLU A 242 -6.75 19.43 -23.41
C GLU A 242 -5.38 19.00 -23.94
N GLU A 243 -4.38 18.91 -23.06
CA GLU A 243 -3.06 18.38 -23.40
C GLU A 243 -3.19 16.90 -23.78
N ILE A 244 -3.98 16.13 -23.01
CA ILE A 244 -4.15 14.71 -23.29
C ILE A 244 -4.75 14.47 -24.67
N ALA A 245 -5.79 15.22 -25.01
CA ALA A 245 -6.45 15.10 -26.32
C ALA A 245 -5.54 15.52 -27.49
N ARG A 246 -4.64 16.48 -27.28
CA ARG A 246 -3.74 17.01 -28.32
C ARG A 246 -2.48 16.17 -28.52
N ASP A 247 -1.84 15.76 -27.42
CA ASP A 247 -0.46 15.26 -27.44
C ASP A 247 -0.36 13.73 -27.24
N TYR A 248 -1.44 13.08 -26.80
CA TYR A 248 -1.48 11.62 -26.58
C TYR A 248 -2.68 11.00 -27.30
N PRO A 249 -2.58 10.78 -28.63
CA PRO A 249 -3.70 10.29 -29.43
C PRO A 249 -4.20 8.92 -28.95
N ALA A 250 -5.50 8.68 -29.18
CA ALA A 250 -6.15 7.43 -28.83
C ALA A 250 -5.48 6.24 -29.54
N MET A 251 -5.30 5.14 -28.81
CA MET A 251 -4.76 3.88 -29.34
C MET A 251 -5.85 2.84 -29.58
N PHE A 252 -7.05 3.08 -29.05
CA PHE A 252 -8.21 2.21 -29.16
C PHE A 252 -9.38 3.01 -29.71
N THR A 253 -10.24 2.37 -30.49
CA THR A 253 -11.58 2.86 -30.80
C THR A 253 -12.55 2.49 -29.67
N TRP A 254 -13.74 3.10 -29.64
CA TRP A 254 -14.74 2.74 -28.62
C TRP A 254 -15.13 1.26 -28.67
N ASP A 255 -15.26 0.68 -29.87
CA ASP A 255 -15.59 -0.73 -30.04
C ASP A 255 -14.45 -1.63 -29.54
N GLN A 256 -13.19 -1.28 -29.83
CA GLN A 256 -12.04 -2.01 -29.28
C GLN A 256 -11.95 -1.92 -27.76
N VAL A 257 -12.28 -0.78 -27.15
CA VAL A 257 -12.36 -0.66 -25.69
C VAL A 257 -13.39 -1.63 -25.14
N LYS A 258 -14.59 -1.69 -25.73
CA LYS A 258 -15.63 -2.63 -25.30
C LYS A 258 -15.21 -4.08 -25.48
N ASP A 259 -14.59 -4.43 -26.61
CA ASP A 259 -14.06 -5.76 -26.86
C ASP A 259 -13.00 -6.17 -25.84
N GLN A 260 -12.15 -5.23 -25.43
CA GLN A 260 -11.10 -5.49 -24.43
C GLN A 260 -11.65 -5.63 -23.02
N VAL A 261 -12.68 -4.86 -22.68
CA VAL A 261 -13.41 -5.01 -21.42
C VAL A 261 -14.14 -6.35 -21.40
N ASP A 262 -14.77 -6.75 -22.50
CA ASP A 262 -15.54 -8.00 -22.60
C ASP A 262 -14.66 -9.26 -22.59
N SER A 263 -13.44 -9.17 -23.13
CA SER A 263 -12.50 -10.30 -23.14
C SER A 263 -11.88 -10.58 -21.76
N GLY A 264 -11.95 -9.63 -20.82
CA GLY A 264 -11.25 -9.71 -19.54
C GLY A 264 -9.73 -9.49 -19.63
N ASP A 265 -9.17 -9.25 -20.83
CA ASP A 265 -7.76 -8.91 -21.01
C ASP A 265 -7.50 -7.42 -20.72
N LEU A 266 -7.84 -7.01 -19.49
CA LEU A 266 -7.77 -5.62 -19.05
C LEU A 266 -6.34 -5.05 -19.10
N ALA A 267 -5.31 -5.92 -19.15
CA ALA A 267 -3.91 -5.53 -19.27
C ALA A 267 -3.54 -4.94 -20.63
N ALA A 268 -4.33 -5.19 -21.68
CA ALA A 268 -4.08 -4.59 -22.98
C ALA A 268 -4.50 -3.12 -23.06
N LEU A 269 -5.41 -2.67 -22.19
CA LEU A 269 -5.78 -1.26 -22.10
C LEU A 269 -4.60 -0.46 -21.52
N LYS A 270 -3.90 0.25 -22.41
CA LYS A 270 -2.65 0.96 -22.08
C LYS A 270 -2.78 2.46 -22.27
N ARG A 271 -1.87 3.18 -21.61
CA ARG A 271 -1.61 4.59 -21.88
C ARG A 271 -0.71 4.75 -23.09
N HIS A 272 -0.72 5.94 -23.66
CA HIS A 272 0.19 6.30 -24.74
C HIS A 272 1.61 6.18 -24.20
N PRO A 273 2.59 5.61 -24.94
CA PRO A 273 3.93 5.36 -24.42
C PRO A 273 4.61 6.61 -23.82
N ALA A 274 4.43 7.78 -24.44
CA ALA A 274 4.95 9.04 -23.91
C ALA A 274 4.25 9.49 -22.61
N LEU A 275 2.93 9.29 -22.51
CA LEU A 275 2.16 9.58 -21.30
C LEU A 275 2.54 8.61 -20.17
N GLN A 276 2.76 7.33 -20.48
CA GLN A 276 3.24 6.33 -19.54
C GLN A 276 4.61 6.71 -18.99
N LYS A 277 5.56 7.13 -19.84
CA LYS A 277 6.89 7.60 -19.40
C LYS A 277 6.81 8.83 -18.47
N ARG A 278 5.90 9.77 -18.77
CA ARG A 278 5.66 10.93 -17.90
C ARG A 278 5.04 10.50 -16.56
N TYR A 279 4.04 9.61 -16.59
CA TYR A 279 3.47 9.02 -15.38
C TYR A 279 4.54 8.34 -14.53
N ASP A 280 5.41 7.52 -15.15
CA ASP A 280 6.46 6.79 -14.45
C ASP A 280 7.47 7.73 -13.78
N THR A 281 7.71 8.91 -14.33
CA THR A 281 8.55 9.94 -13.71
C THR A 281 7.80 10.63 -12.57
N TRP A 282 6.56 11.07 -12.83
CA TRP A 282 5.71 11.75 -11.87
C TRP A 282 5.43 10.88 -10.63
N ILE A 283 5.18 9.59 -10.81
CA ILE A 283 4.85 8.67 -9.73
C ILE A 283 6.03 8.47 -8.76
N GLN A 284 7.28 8.57 -9.24
CA GLN A 284 8.44 8.55 -8.35
C GLN A 284 8.45 9.79 -7.46
N GLN A 285 8.18 10.97 -8.01
CA GLN A 285 8.09 12.20 -7.23
C GLN A 285 6.97 12.13 -6.20
N VAL A 286 5.81 11.58 -6.57
CA VAL A 286 4.70 11.34 -5.63
C VAL A 286 5.12 10.44 -4.48
N LYS A 287 5.82 9.35 -4.76
CA LYS A 287 6.34 8.45 -3.70
C LYS A 287 7.36 9.15 -2.81
N ILE A 288 8.22 10.00 -3.36
CA ILE A 288 9.20 10.77 -2.59
C ILE A 288 8.49 11.76 -1.65
N VAL A 289 7.49 12.51 -2.15
CA VAL A 289 6.83 13.58 -1.38
C VAL A 289 5.81 13.04 -0.39
N HIS A 290 5.05 12.01 -0.75
CA HIS A 290 3.93 11.51 0.04
C HIS A 290 4.18 10.15 0.71
N GLY A 291 5.37 9.58 0.52
CA GLY A 291 5.77 8.26 1.03
C GLY A 291 5.17 7.08 0.26
N SER A 292 3.96 7.21 -0.28
CA SER A 292 3.35 6.23 -1.17
C SER A 292 2.28 6.87 -2.07
N VAL A 293 1.96 6.17 -3.17
CA VAL A 293 0.84 6.57 -4.05
C VAL A 293 -0.50 6.47 -3.31
N VAL A 294 -0.65 5.48 -2.43
CA VAL A 294 -1.86 5.32 -1.59
C VAL A 294 -2.02 6.53 -0.67
N ASN A 295 -0.97 6.99 0.01
CA ASN A 295 -1.02 8.16 0.87
C ASN A 295 -1.38 9.43 0.08
N TYR A 296 -0.79 9.61 -1.10
CA TYR A 296 -1.15 10.70 -1.99
C TYR A 296 -2.64 10.65 -2.36
N LEU A 297 -3.13 9.50 -2.79
CA LEU A 297 -4.53 9.33 -3.16
C LEU A 297 -5.46 9.61 -1.97
N VAL A 298 -5.21 8.98 -0.82
CA VAL A 298 -6.07 9.12 0.37
C VAL A 298 -6.04 10.55 0.91
N ASN A 299 -4.87 11.16 1.08
CA ASN A 299 -4.76 12.45 1.76
C ASN A 299 -4.98 13.63 0.84
N ILE A 300 -4.56 13.53 -0.43
CA ILE A 300 -4.55 14.66 -1.36
C ILE A 300 -5.69 14.57 -2.38
N ARG A 301 -5.84 13.46 -3.10
CA ARG A 301 -6.84 13.36 -4.18
C ARG A 301 -8.25 13.09 -3.64
N LEU A 302 -8.36 12.20 -2.67
CA LEU A 302 -9.63 11.74 -2.11
C LEU A 302 -10.02 12.50 -0.85
N GLY A 303 -9.10 13.23 -0.20
CA GLY A 303 -9.40 13.98 1.03
C GLY A 303 -10.00 13.08 2.12
N TRP A 304 -9.57 11.83 2.15
CA TRP A 304 -9.97 10.80 3.10
C TRP A 304 -9.02 10.70 4.30
N GLY A 305 -7.87 11.38 4.21
CA GLY A 305 -6.92 11.56 5.29
C GLY A 305 -7.43 12.45 6.42
N PRO A 306 -6.69 12.52 7.55
CA PRO A 306 -7.02 13.41 8.65
C PRO A 306 -7.05 14.87 8.18
N THR A 307 -8.11 15.59 8.54
CA THR A 307 -8.22 17.03 8.33
C THR A 307 -7.18 17.74 9.19
N VAL A 308 -6.07 18.14 8.57
CA VAL A 308 -5.15 19.09 9.22
C VAL A 308 -5.84 20.45 9.20
N SER A 309 -6.24 20.93 10.37
CA SER A 309 -6.67 22.32 10.57
C SER A 309 -5.55 23.23 10.07
N ARG A 310 -5.79 23.94 8.98
CA ARG A 310 -4.83 24.88 8.40
C ARG A 310 -4.57 26.00 9.44
N PRO A 311 -3.32 26.38 9.75
CA PRO A 311 -3.07 27.56 10.57
C PRO A 311 -3.65 28.77 9.86
N ALA A 312 -4.41 29.60 10.58
CA ALA A 312 -4.90 30.87 10.07
C ALA A 312 -3.72 31.73 9.59
N SER A 313 -3.89 32.38 8.44
CA SER A 313 -2.90 33.30 7.88
C SER A 313 -2.59 34.46 8.85
N PRO A 314 -1.35 34.97 8.88
CA PRO A 314 -0.97 36.02 9.82
C PRO A 314 -1.47 37.38 9.33
N GLY A 315 -2.30 38.06 10.12
CA GLY A 315 -2.70 39.43 9.84
C GLY A 315 -3.85 39.95 10.70
N SER A 316 -3.53 40.42 11.91
CA SER A 316 -3.91 41.75 12.42
C SER A 316 -3.60 41.84 13.91
N HIS A 317 -2.87 42.89 14.26
CA HIS A 317 -2.49 43.25 15.61
C HIS A 317 -3.73 43.60 16.46
N THR A 318 -3.86 42.95 17.61
CA THR A 318 -4.35 43.57 18.85
C THR A 318 -3.85 42.71 20.01
N GLU A 319 -2.99 43.27 20.87
CA GLU A 319 -2.72 42.71 22.20
C GLU A 319 -4.00 42.69 23.03
N PRO A 320 -4.18 41.68 23.90
CA PRO A 320 -4.39 42.06 25.29
C PRO A 320 -3.70 41.13 26.31
N THR A 321 -2.98 41.79 27.22
CA THR A 321 -2.90 41.55 28.69
C THR A 321 -2.96 40.11 29.21
N TYR A 322 -1.83 39.69 29.78
CA TYR A 322 -1.67 38.55 30.67
C TYR A 322 -2.63 38.60 31.87
N ALA A 323 -3.42 37.54 32.03
CA ALA A 323 -3.91 37.09 33.31
C ALA A 323 -3.47 35.63 33.48
N ASP A 324 -2.72 35.42 34.55
CA ASP A 324 -2.17 34.16 35.05
C ASP A 324 -3.31 33.28 35.61
N ASP A 325 -3.62 32.17 34.94
CA ASP A 325 -4.24 31.02 35.60
C ASP A 325 -3.43 29.76 35.27
N GLY A 326 -2.98 29.10 36.33
CA GLY A 326 -2.26 27.85 36.26
C GLY A 326 -3.23 26.71 35.94
N SER A 327 -3.32 26.35 34.67
CA SER A 327 -3.88 25.07 34.24
C SER A 327 -2.98 24.46 33.15
N THR A 328 -2.37 23.32 33.48
CA THR A 328 -1.56 22.52 32.57
C THR A 328 -2.43 22.01 31.41
N LEU A 329 -2.24 22.55 30.22
CA LEU A 329 -2.82 22.03 28.98
C LEU A 329 -2.14 20.72 28.61
N ASP A 330 -2.87 19.62 28.67
CA ASP A 330 -2.46 18.34 28.10
C ASP A 330 -2.16 18.50 26.59
N PRO A 331 -1.14 17.82 26.05
CA PRO A 331 -0.89 17.81 24.61
C PRO A 331 -2.11 17.21 23.89
N PRO A 332 -2.45 17.69 22.67
CA PRO A 332 -3.64 17.25 21.97
C PRO A 332 -3.54 15.75 21.73
N GLU A 333 -4.48 15.01 22.32
CA GLU A 333 -4.68 13.60 22.08
C GLU A 333 -4.79 13.39 20.57
N SER A 334 -3.80 12.71 19.99
CA SER A 334 -3.82 12.37 18.56
C SER A 334 -5.01 11.46 18.33
N ALA A 335 -6.12 12.03 17.85
CA ALA A 335 -7.33 11.28 17.58
C ALA A 335 -6.99 10.06 16.70
N PRO A 336 -7.38 8.84 17.08
CA PRO A 336 -7.17 7.69 16.24
C PRO A 336 -7.93 7.92 14.93
N VAL A 337 -7.28 7.61 13.81
CA VAL A 337 -7.95 7.46 12.51
C VAL A 337 -8.99 6.37 12.69
N ARG A 338 -10.22 6.75 13.06
CA ARG A 338 -11.34 5.80 13.07
C ARG A 338 -11.50 5.36 11.61
N PRO A 339 -11.40 4.05 11.31
CA PRO A 339 -12.07 3.54 10.12
C PRO A 339 -13.53 3.96 10.26
N LEU A 340 -14.11 4.62 9.26
CA LEU A 340 -15.56 4.81 9.26
C LEU A 340 -16.18 3.44 9.42
N THR A 341 -16.86 3.23 10.55
CA THR A 341 -17.44 1.95 10.91
C THR A 341 -18.53 1.56 9.90
N PRO A 342 -18.82 0.26 9.71
CA PRO A 342 -19.87 -0.24 8.82
C PRO A 342 -21.28 0.33 9.06
N SER A 343 -21.49 1.13 10.11
CA SER A 343 -22.77 1.77 10.42
C SER A 343 -23.20 2.80 9.37
N ALA A 344 -22.28 3.34 8.58
CA ALA A 344 -22.58 4.35 7.56
C ALA A 344 -23.13 3.75 6.24
N ASN A 345 -23.09 2.43 6.04
CA ASN A 345 -23.61 1.77 4.84
C ASN A 345 -24.69 0.73 5.15
N ASN A 346 -25.72 1.11 5.92
CA ASN A 346 -26.83 0.20 6.29
C ASN A 346 -26.36 -1.13 6.93
N GLY A 347 -25.20 -1.14 7.60
CA GLY A 347 -24.59 -2.33 8.20
C GLY A 347 -23.84 -3.25 7.23
N LYS A 348 -23.83 -2.95 5.92
CA LYS A 348 -23.11 -3.71 4.90
C LYS A 348 -21.61 -3.37 4.95
N LYS A 349 -20.78 -4.41 4.88
CA LYS A 349 -19.31 -4.31 4.92
C LYS A 349 -18.67 -4.23 3.53
N TRP A 350 -19.46 -4.00 2.50
CA TRP A 350 -19.08 -4.04 1.10
C TRP A 350 -19.80 -2.94 0.31
N PHE A 351 -19.32 -2.68 -0.90
CA PHE A 351 -19.91 -1.71 -1.82
C PHE A 351 -21.33 -2.11 -2.22
N THR A 352 -22.26 -1.15 -2.13
CA THR A 352 -23.64 -1.28 -2.59
C THR A 352 -23.98 -0.07 -3.46
N ALA A 353 -25.03 -0.17 -4.29
CA ALA A 353 -25.44 0.90 -5.18
C ALA A 353 -25.89 2.16 -4.43
N ASP A 354 -26.40 1.99 -3.21
CA ASP A 354 -26.80 3.05 -2.29
C ASP A 354 -25.67 3.51 -1.36
N ILE A 355 -24.42 3.20 -1.69
CA ILE A 355 -23.26 3.52 -0.84
C ILE A 355 -23.20 5.01 -0.47
N ALA A 356 -23.04 5.28 0.81
CA ALA A 356 -23.02 6.64 1.34
C ALA A 356 -21.84 7.47 0.77
N GLU A 357 -22.11 8.73 0.42
CA GLU A 357 -21.12 9.66 -0.17
C GLU A 357 -19.77 9.73 0.56
N PRO A 358 -19.67 9.69 1.91
CA PRO A 358 -18.36 9.73 2.57
C PRO A 358 -17.47 8.52 2.25
N LEU A 359 -18.06 7.41 1.81
CA LEU A 359 -17.39 6.14 1.54
C LEU A 359 -17.00 5.95 0.07
N VAL A 360 -17.47 6.81 -0.83
CA VAL A 360 -17.25 6.70 -2.27
C VAL A 360 -16.84 8.04 -2.89
N LYS A 361 -15.91 8.04 -3.85
CA LYS A 361 -15.57 9.24 -4.63
C LYS A 361 -15.38 8.90 -6.09
N ILE A 362 -15.92 9.74 -6.96
CA ILE A 362 -15.74 9.65 -8.41
C ILE A 362 -14.77 10.74 -8.83
N LEU A 363 -13.66 10.36 -9.46
CA LEU A 363 -12.69 11.31 -10.01
C LEU A 363 -12.41 10.95 -11.48
N PRO A 364 -12.15 11.94 -12.35
CA PRO A 364 -11.48 11.66 -13.62
C PRO A 364 -10.16 10.91 -13.36
N ASN A 365 -9.81 9.97 -14.23
CA ASN A 365 -8.52 9.31 -14.15
C ASN A 365 -7.42 10.31 -14.53
N ASP A 366 -6.60 10.70 -13.55
CA ASP A 366 -5.48 11.65 -13.71
C ASP A 366 -4.49 11.21 -14.80
N TRP A 367 -4.42 9.90 -15.03
CA TRP A 367 -3.55 9.28 -16.03
C TRP A 367 -4.37 8.26 -16.83
N PRO A 368 -5.20 8.73 -17.78
CA PRO A 368 -6.17 7.87 -18.45
C PRO A 368 -5.49 6.94 -19.47
N TYR A 369 -6.12 5.80 -19.73
CA TYR A 369 -5.80 4.97 -20.89
C TYR A 369 -6.08 5.70 -22.20
N SER A 370 -5.45 5.25 -23.28
CA SER A 370 -5.50 5.88 -24.61
C SER A 370 -6.83 5.64 -25.33
N VAL A 371 -7.91 6.17 -24.77
CA VAL A 371 -9.26 6.10 -25.32
C VAL A 371 -9.55 7.34 -26.20
N PRO A 372 -10.54 7.26 -27.12
CA PRO A 372 -11.00 8.40 -27.92
C PRO A 372 -11.41 9.60 -27.06
N SER A 373 -11.26 10.82 -27.59
CA SER A 373 -11.44 12.06 -26.83
C SER A 373 -12.88 12.33 -26.38
N GLU A 374 -13.84 11.72 -27.06
CA GLU A 374 -15.26 11.69 -26.70
C GLU A 374 -15.58 10.78 -25.51
N ILE A 375 -14.61 9.96 -25.06
CA ILE A 375 -14.75 9.09 -23.89
C ILE A 375 -14.05 9.73 -22.69
N ARG A 376 -14.80 9.85 -21.59
CA ARG A 376 -14.25 10.22 -20.29
C ARG A 376 -13.95 8.96 -19.49
N HIS A 377 -12.71 8.86 -19.02
CA HIS A 377 -12.26 7.78 -18.14
C HIS A 377 -12.30 8.25 -16.69
N TYR A 378 -13.21 7.69 -15.90
CA TYR A 378 -13.33 7.92 -14.47
C TYR A 378 -12.80 6.72 -13.67
N VAL A 379 -12.44 7.00 -12.43
CA VAL A 379 -12.19 6.00 -11.40
C VAL A 379 -13.15 6.26 -10.26
N VAL A 380 -13.94 5.25 -9.89
CA VAL A 380 -14.79 5.28 -8.70
C VAL A 380 -14.02 4.58 -7.59
N TRP A 381 -13.67 5.34 -6.56
CA TRP A 381 -12.94 4.89 -5.39
C TRP A 381 -13.91 4.56 -4.27
N SER A 382 -13.69 3.45 -3.59
CA SER A 382 -14.52 2.98 -2.48
C SER A 382 -13.68 2.67 -1.24
N ARG A 383 -14.16 3.09 -0.07
CA ARG A 383 -13.63 2.66 1.23
C ARG A 383 -14.06 1.23 1.59
N LEU A 384 -15.06 0.68 0.91
CA LEU A 384 -15.55 -0.68 1.10
C LEU A 384 -15.14 -1.58 -0.09
N PRO A 385 -14.90 -2.88 0.14
CA PRO A 385 -14.57 -3.80 -0.94
C PRO A 385 -15.71 -3.90 -1.97
N ILE A 386 -15.35 -3.81 -3.25
CA ILE A 386 -16.30 -3.96 -4.38
C ILE A 386 -16.55 -5.45 -4.66
N THR A 387 -15.54 -6.30 -4.48
CA THR A 387 -15.65 -7.76 -4.52
C THR A 387 -15.60 -8.31 -3.11
N HIS A 388 -16.68 -8.94 -2.65
CA HIS A 388 -16.83 -9.46 -1.27
C HIS A 388 -17.69 -10.73 -1.24
N PRO A 389 -17.48 -11.71 -0.33
CA PRO A 389 -18.25 -12.95 -0.28
C PRO A 389 -19.77 -12.77 -0.07
N GLY A 390 -20.19 -11.58 0.39
CA GLY A 390 -21.60 -11.20 0.49
C GLY A 390 -22.26 -10.73 -0.81
N ILE A 391 -21.47 -10.53 -1.88
CA ILE A 391 -21.92 -10.12 -3.22
C ILE A 391 -21.61 -11.21 -4.24
N VAL A 392 -20.40 -11.77 -4.19
CA VAL A 392 -19.90 -12.74 -5.15
C VAL A 392 -20.22 -14.15 -4.66
N PRO A 393 -21.05 -14.92 -5.38
CA PRO A 393 -21.32 -16.32 -5.06
C PRO A 393 -20.03 -17.15 -5.02
N ALA A 394 -19.96 -18.11 -4.10
CA ALA A 394 -18.75 -18.92 -3.88
C ALA A 394 -18.35 -19.70 -5.14
N GLU A 395 -19.32 -20.11 -5.94
CA GLU A 395 -19.18 -20.88 -7.19
C GLU A 395 -18.38 -20.15 -8.26
N ILE A 396 -18.37 -18.82 -8.23
CA ILE A 396 -17.64 -17.98 -9.20
C ILE A 396 -16.53 -17.14 -8.56
N TRP A 397 -16.23 -17.37 -7.29
CA TRP A 397 -15.26 -16.57 -6.55
C TRP A 397 -13.89 -16.56 -7.23
N ASP A 398 -13.35 -17.73 -7.56
CA ASP A 398 -12.03 -17.88 -8.17
C ASP A 398 -11.97 -17.19 -9.54
N ARG A 399 -13.05 -17.29 -10.32
CA ARG A 399 -13.19 -16.59 -11.60
C ARG A 399 -13.16 -15.08 -11.42
N VAL A 400 -13.93 -14.55 -10.48
CA VAL A 400 -13.97 -13.10 -10.21
C VAL A 400 -12.62 -12.59 -9.68
N VAL A 401 -11.91 -13.40 -8.88
CA VAL A 401 -10.55 -13.06 -8.44
C VAL A 401 -9.55 -13.09 -9.60
N GLN A 402 -9.72 -14.00 -10.56
CA GLN A 402 -8.82 -14.13 -11.71
C GLN A 402 -9.03 -13.05 -12.77
N ASP A 403 -10.30 -12.81 -13.11
CA ASP A 403 -10.72 -12.04 -14.29
C ASP A 403 -11.29 -10.66 -13.94
N GLY A 404 -11.74 -10.48 -12.69
CA GLY A 404 -12.44 -9.27 -12.24
C GLY A 404 -13.93 -9.30 -12.55
N LEU A 405 -14.55 -8.12 -12.53
CA LEU A 405 -15.94 -7.90 -12.94
C LEU A 405 -15.98 -6.83 -14.00
N TRP A 406 -16.92 -6.92 -14.93
CA TRP A 406 -17.13 -5.87 -15.91
C TRP A 406 -18.58 -5.83 -16.37
N GLY A 407 -18.93 -4.75 -17.05
CA GLY A 407 -20.24 -4.60 -17.64
C GLY A 407 -20.36 -3.39 -18.55
N PHE A 408 -21.53 -3.32 -19.18
CA PHE A 408 -21.89 -2.27 -20.11
C PHE A 408 -23.29 -1.76 -19.77
N SER A 409 -23.52 -0.46 -19.95
CA SER A 409 -24.84 0.16 -19.85
C SER A 409 -25.06 1.18 -20.97
N GLY A 410 -26.32 1.39 -21.34
CA GLY A 410 -26.71 2.30 -22.43
C GLY A 410 -26.21 1.91 -23.84
N SER A 411 -25.48 0.81 -23.98
CA SER A 411 -24.90 0.32 -25.23
C SER A 411 -25.71 -0.83 -25.85
N LYS A 412 -25.69 -0.93 -27.19
CA LYS A 412 -26.20 -2.09 -27.93
C LYS A 412 -25.20 -3.28 -27.95
N TYR A 413 -24.04 -3.10 -27.34
CA TYR A 413 -23.00 -4.12 -27.26
C TYR A 413 -23.50 -5.38 -26.54
N LYS A 414 -23.28 -6.55 -27.14
CA LYS A 414 -23.67 -7.84 -26.57
C LYS A 414 -22.40 -8.56 -26.10
N PRO A 415 -22.23 -8.75 -24.78
CA PRO A 415 -21.14 -9.56 -24.24
C PRO A 415 -21.09 -10.95 -24.88
N LYS A 416 -19.89 -11.42 -25.21
CA LYS A 416 -19.66 -12.75 -25.82
C LYS A 416 -20.13 -13.88 -24.90
N GLY A 417 -20.07 -13.65 -23.59
CA GLY A 417 -20.43 -14.64 -22.56
C GLY A 417 -19.39 -15.76 -22.43
N SER A 418 -19.50 -16.54 -21.37
CA SER A 418 -18.58 -17.66 -21.10
C SER A 418 -18.98 -18.95 -21.83
N GLY A 419 -20.15 -18.98 -22.46
CA GLY A 419 -20.77 -20.20 -23.01
C GLY A 419 -21.56 -21.00 -21.96
N ASP A 420 -21.40 -20.70 -20.67
CA ASP A 420 -22.18 -21.26 -19.57
C ASP A 420 -23.18 -20.22 -19.05
N LYS A 421 -24.48 -20.50 -19.26
CA LYS A 421 -25.56 -19.59 -18.88
C LYS A 421 -25.64 -19.35 -17.37
N LEU A 422 -25.33 -20.36 -16.55
CA LEU A 422 -25.37 -20.24 -15.10
C LEU A 422 -24.23 -19.34 -14.62
N ILE A 423 -23.02 -19.55 -15.13
CA ILE A 423 -21.86 -18.72 -14.81
C ILE A 423 -22.12 -17.28 -15.25
N ASP A 424 -22.62 -17.06 -16.47
CA ASP A 424 -22.94 -15.72 -16.96
C ASP A 424 -24.00 -15.02 -16.10
N GLN A 425 -25.00 -15.77 -15.59
CA GLN A 425 -26.00 -15.24 -14.67
C GLN A 425 -25.39 -14.85 -13.32
N LEU A 426 -24.55 -15.71 -12.74
CA LEU A 426 -23.88 -15.46 -11.46
C LEU A 426 -22.93 -14.26 -11.55
N VAL A 427 -22.18 -14.12 -12.64
CA VAL A 427 -21.30 -12.96 -12.88
C VAL A 427 -22.13 -11.68 -13.00
N ARG A 428 -23.27 -11.73 -13.70
CA ARG A 428 -24.20 -10.58 -13.78
C ARG A 428 -24.78 -10.20 -12.43
N GLN A 429 -25.04 -11.17 -11.56
CA GLN A 429 -25.52 -10.96 -10.20
C GLN A 429 -24.43 -10.34 -9.32
N ALA A 430 -23.19 -10.85 -9.40
CA ALA A 430 -22.05 -10.30 -8.67
C ALA A 430 -21.74 -8.86 -9.05
N GLY A 431 -21.96 -8.47 -10.32
CA GLY A 431 -21.79 -7.10 -10.81
C GLY A 431 -23.01 -6.19 -10.64
N ALA A 432 -24.11 -6.65 -10.03
CA ALA A 432 -25.39 -5.92 -10.04
C ALA A 432 -25.33 -4.58 -9.27
N GLU A 433 -24.68 -4.56 -8.11
CA GLU A 433 -24.51 -3.35 -7.30
C GLU A 433 -23.68 -2.29 -8.06
N VAL A 434 -22.59 -2.73 -8.71
CA VAL A 434 -21.75 -1.84 -9.53
C VAL A 434 -22.52 -1.31 -10.73
N ARG A 435 -23.27 -2.18 -11.44
CA ARG A 435 -24.08 -1.76 -12.59
C ARG A 435 -25.10 -0.70 -12.19
N THR A 436 -25.85 -0.96 -11.11
CA THR A 436 -26.89 -0.05 -10.62
C THR A 436 -26.29 1.30 -10.22
N TYR A 437 -25.16 1.30 -9.51
CA TYR A 437 -24.42 2.53 -9.18
C TYR A 437 -23.98 3.30 -10.43
N VAL A 438 -23.44 2.59 -11.43
CA VAL A 438 -22.97 3.21 -12.67
C VAL A 438 -24.13 3.80 -13.47
N GLU A 439 -25.27 3.12 -13.55
CA GLU A 439 -26.47 3.60 -14.25
C GLU A 439 -27.10 4.81 -13.56
N ASP A 440 -27.02 4.92 -12.23
CA ASP A 440 -27.43 6.12 -11.48
C ASP A 440 -26.55 7.34 -11.81
N LYS A 441 -25.22 7.14 -11.91
CA LYS A 441 -24.26 8.23 -12.16
C LYS A 441 -24.10 8.59 -13.62
N TRP A 442 -24.35 7.65 -14.53
CA TRP A 442 -24.32 7.82 -15.97
C TRP A 442 -25.58 7.19 -16.58
N PRO A 443 -26.69 7.94 -16.62
CA PRO A 443 -27.98 7.45 -17.11
C PRO A 443 -27.89 6.88 -18.52
N VAL A 444 -28.55 5.74 -18.74
CA VAL A 444 -28.46 4.97 -19.98
C VAL A 444 -29.06 5.69 -21.18
N GLU A 445 -29.89 6.71 -20.96
CA GLU A 445 -30.48 7.58 -21.97
C GLU A 445 -29.44 8.52 -22.56
N GLU A 446 -28.50 8.99 -21.73
CA GLU A 446 -27.51 10.02 -22.08
C GLU A 446 -26.12 9.44 -22.38
N TYR A 447 -25.79 8.28 -21.81
CA TYR A 447 -24.45 7.72 -21.87
C TYR A 447 -24.42 6.29 -22.41
N GLU A 448 -23.34 5.98 -23.13
CA GLU A 448 -22.85 4.61 -23.27
C GLU A 448 -21.67 4.41 -22.32
N VAL A 449 -21.73 3.36 -21.51
CA VAL A 449 -20.72 3.10 -20.50
C VAL A 449 -20.16 1.70 -20.62
N ALA A 450 -18.85 1.58 -20.45
CA ALA A 450 -18.15 0.34 -20.15
C ALA A 450 -17.43 0.50 -18.81
N TRP A 451 -17.60 -0.45 -17.90
CA TRP A 451 -16.97 -0.41 -16.59
C TRP A 451 -16.30 -1.74 -16.26
N PHE A 452 -15.27 -1.70 -15.44
CA PHE A 452 -14.60 -2.90 -14.94
C PHE A 452 -13.95 -2.68 -13.57
N VAL A 453 -13.91 -3.76 -12.80
CA VAL A 453 -13.20 -3.89 -11.53
C VAL A 453 -12.00 -4.77 -11.81
N ASN A 454 -10.79 -4.22 -11.65
CA ASN A 454 -9.57 -4.98 -11.87
C ASN A 454 -9.49 -6.16 -10.87
N PRO A 455 -9.14 -7.38 -11.33
CA PRO A 455 -8.79 -8.46 -10.43
C PRO A 455 -7.59 -8.05 -9.57
N PRO A 456 -7.40 -8.62 -8.37
CA PRO A 456 -6.31 -8.23 -7.47
C PRO A 456 -4.93 -8.17 -8.13
N ARG A 457 -4.64 -9.08 -9.08
CA ARG A 457 -3.36 -9.12 -9.82
C ARG A 457 -3.13 -7.91 -10.75
N LEU A 458 -4.18 -7.22 -11.18
CA LEU A 458 -4.12 -6.06 -12.09
C LEU A 458 -4.41 -4.73 -11.38
N GLN A 459 -4.67 -4.72 -10.08
CA GLN A 459 -4.92 -3.49 -9.33
C GLN A 459 -3.63 -2.67 -9.21
N SER A 460 -3.63 -1.50 -9.84
CA SER A 460 -2.49 -0.56 -9.79
C SER A 460 -2.26 0.04 -8.39
N ILE A 461 -3.32 0.11 -7.57
CA ILE A 461 -3.30 0.62 -6.19
C ILE A 461 -3.88 -0.44 -5.25
N PRO A 462 -3.07 -1.41 -4.80
CA PRO A 462 -3.51 -2.44 -3.86
C PRO A 462 -3.98 -1.82 -2.53
N GLY A 463 -5.08 -2.33 -1.97
CA GLY A 463 -5.60 -1.90 -0.67
C GLY A 463 -6.57 -0.72 -0.72
N LEU A 464 -6.80 -0.11 -1.89
CA LEU A 464 -7.85 0.89 -2.08
C LEU A 464 -8.80 0.39 -3.18
N ALA A 465 -10.02 0.01 -2.80
CA ALA A 465 -10.97 -0.55 -3.74
C ALA A 465 -11.38 0.50 -4.79
N HIS A 466 -11.32 0.13 -6.06
CA HIS A 466 -11.69 1.01 -7.15
C HIS A 466 -12.20 0.23 -8.36
N LEU A 467 -12.99 0.91 -9.18
CA LEU A 467 -13.42 0.44 -10.49
C LEU A 467 -13.24 1.57 -11.51
N HIS A 468 -13.06 1.17 -12.76
CA HIS A 468 -12.87 2.07 -13.88
C HIS A 468 -14.18 2.20 -14.67
N VAL A 469 -14.47 3.42 -15.12
CA VAL A 469 -15.65 3.73 -15.92
C VAL A 469 -15.23 4.52 -17.14
N PHE A 470 -15.51 4.00 -18.33
CA PHE A 470 -15.45 4.73 -19.59
C PHE A 470 -16.86 5.17 -19.94
N ALA A 471 -17.10 6.48 -19.95
CA ALA A 471 -18.39 7.06 -20.31
C ALA A 471 -18.26 7.86 -21.61
N ARG A 472 -19.05 7.49 -22.62
CA ARG A 472 -19.23 8.23 -23.87
C ARG A 472 -20.61 8.86 -23.85
N LYS A 473 -20.69 10.19 -23.92
CA LYS A 473 -21.99 10.86 -24.07
C LYS A 473 -22.57 10.52 -25.44
N LYS A 474 -23.84 10.16 -25.49
CA LYS A 474 -24.56 9.96 -26.76
C LYS A 474 -24.70 11.32 -27.44
N SER A 475 -24.42 11.34 -28.73
CA SER A 475 -24.76 12.50 -29.55
C SER A 475 -26.29 12.60 -29.63
N ASP A 476 -26.83 13.81 -29.50
CA ASP A 476 -28.25 14.09 -29.76
C ASP A 476 -28.65 13.73 -31.19
#